data_AF-A0A2E8VMZ1-F1
#
_entry.id   AF-A0A2E8VMZ1-F1
#
_cell.length_a   1.000
_cell.length_b   1.000
_cell.length_c   1.000
_cell.angle_alpha   90.00
_cell.angle_beta   90.00
_cell.angle_gamma   90.00
#
_symmetry.space_group_name_H-M   'P 1'
#
loop_
_entity.id
_entity.type
_entity.pdbx_description
1 polymer ?
#
loop_
_entity_poly.entity_id
_entity_poly.type
_entity_poly.pdbx_seq_one_letter_code
_entity_poly.pdbx_strand_id
1 'polypeptide(L)'
;MTGDRVTAEHIAHYRDHGFAVIENFLTAEELRGVREDLRAAVPGWVEYCDDPQAHPCPVDPGSVVGRADVTSFPFAGEHLNAFYLHPELRRFAALNAQTEDLYIEQANVLTKCRGHPRDMDQVMHCDYGNHTLAYPPDLPEYWQTAYLFYFTDVDDDHAPTAVCSWQHYPERLRVPGSFTREKRPELYEKEVKVTVPAGSVLAYSMRTFHRGTQFFADAGRIVGFLTYAPAAWKWLGIVGWSQEAIRPDFRTWIEAATPEERTLFGFPPPGHSYWTEETLEGVGARYPGMNLTPYR
;
A
#
# COMPACT_ATOMS: atom_id res chain seq x y z
N MET A 1 -28.96 -7.04 10.58
CA MET A 1 -28.81 -5.85 9.72
C MET A 1 -27.34 -5.51 9.74
N THR A 2 -26.60 -5.87 8.69
CA THR A 2 -25.20 -5.48 8.54
C THR A 2 -25.19 -3.98 8.27
N GLY A 3 -24.84 -3.17 9.27
CA GLY A 3 -24.57 -1.74 9.04
C GLY A 3 -23.48 -1.58 7.98
N ASP A 4 -23.41 -0.40 7.37
CA ASP A 4 -22.36 -0.08 6.40
C ASP A 4 -20.99 -0.22 7.09
N ARG A 5 -20.21 -1.26 6.72
CA ARG A 5 -18.85 -1.49 7.25
C ARG A 5 -17.96 -0.28 7.03
N VAL A 6 -18.19 0.42 5.91
CA VAL A 6 -17.49 1.63 5.53
C VAL A 6 -18.48 2.80 5.55
N THR A 7 -18.36 3.62 6.58
CA THR A 7 -19.24 4.77 6.81
C THR A 7 -18.84 5.98 5.97
N ALA A 8 -19.72 6.99 5.93
CA ALA A 8 -19.40 8.29 5.35
C ALA A 8 -18.20 8.98 6.05
N GLU A 9 -18.02 8.74 7.35
CA GLU A 9 -16.89 9.27 8.12
C GLU A 9 -15.57 8.67 7.66
N HIS A 10 -15.51 7.36 7.37
CA HIS A 10 -14.31 6.75 6.81
C HIS A 10 -13.94 7.33 5.43
N ILE A 11 -14.94 7.56 4.58
CA ILE A 11 -14.73 8.16 3.25
C ILE A 11 -14.24 9.61 3.39
N ALA A 12 -14.87 10.40 4.26
CA ALA A 12 -14.46 11.77 4.53
C ALA A 12 -13.03 11.81 5.09
N HIS A 13 -12.72 10.98 6.09
CA HIS A 13 -11.40 10.92 6.69
C HIS A 13 -10.31 10.56 5.66
N TYR A 14 -10.58 9.61 4.76
CA TYR A 14 -9.65 9.30 3.67
C TYR A 14 -9.39 10.48 2.74
N ARG A 15 -10.44 11.22 2.37
CA ARG A 15 -10.34 12.40 1.49
C ARG A 15 -9.74 13.62 2.19
N ASP A 16 -9.85 13.71 3.49
CA ASP A 16 -9.34 14.85 4.26
C ASP A 16 -7.93 14.60 4.79
N HIS A 17 -7.54 13.34 5.00
CA HIS A 17 -6.27 12.97 5.65
C HIS A 17 -5.37 12.04 4.83
N GLY A 18 -5.88 11.44 3.74
CA GLY A 18 -5.14 10.51 2.88
C GLY A 18 -5.19 9.05 3.33
N PHE A 19 -5.88 8.75 4.43
CA PHE A 19 -6.06 7.39 4.92
C PHE A 19 -7.33 7.26 5.76
N ALA A 20 -7.80 6.04 5.99
CA ALA A 20 -8.85 5.72 6.95
C ALA A 20 -8.56 4.39 7.62
N VAL A 21 -8.84 4.29 8.92
CA VAL A 21 -8.78 3.04 9.68
C VAL A 21 -10.21 2.57 9.92
N ILE A 22 -10.50 1.33 9.55
CA ILE A 22 -11.81 0.71 9.69
C ILE A 22 -11.63 -0.48 10.62
N GLU A 23 -11.89 -0.26 11.91
CA GLU A 23 -11.81 -1.32 12.91
C GLU A 23 -12.93 -2.33 12.76
N ASN A 24 -12.63 -3.61 13.03
CA ASN A 24 -13.61 -4.70 12.99
C ASN A 24 -14.37 -4.77 11.64
N PHE A 25 -13.66 -4.52 10.53
CA PHE A 25 -14.23 -4.60 9.20
C PHE A 25 -14.82 -5.98 8.93
N LEU A 26 -14.11 -7.05 9.32
CA LEU A 26 -14.61 -8.41 9.30
C LEU A 26 -15.47 -8.69 10.53
N THR A 27 -16.60 -9.36 10.33
CA THR A 27 -17.34 -9.94 11.46
C THR A 27 -16.53 -11.08 12.10
N ALA A 28 -16.85 -11.44 13.34
CA ALA A 28 -16.18 -12.55 14.03
C ALA A 28 -16.25 -13.88 13.25
N GLU A 29 -17.36 -14.12 12.54
CA GLU A 29 -17.52 -15.31 11.69
C GLU A 29 -16.62 -15.27 10.45
N GLU A 30 -16.57 -14.14 9.76
CA GLU A 30 -15.71 -13.97 8.58
C GLU A 30 -14.23 -14.03 8.97
N LEU A 31 -13.83 -13.36 10.05
CA LEU A 31 -12.47 -13.41 10.57
C LEU A 31 -12.06 -14.85 10.91
N ARG A 32 -12.95 -15.63 11.53
CA ARG A 32 -12.69 -17.04 11.81
C ARG A 32 -12.48 -17.86 10.54
N GLY A 33 -13.32 -17.67 9.52
CA GLY A 33 -13.16 -18.35 8.21
C GLY A 33 -11.86 -17.94 7.50
N VAL A 34 -11.55 -16.65 7.48
CA VAL A 34 -10.31 -16.11 6.93
C VAL A 34 -9.08 -16.66 7.65
N ARG A 35 -9.11 -16.75 8.99
CA ARG A 35 -8.01 -17.31 9.78
C ARG A 35 -7.83 -18.80 9.59
N GLU A 36 -8.91 -19.55 9.35
CA GLU A 36 -8.80 -20.97 8.96
C GLU A 36 -8.07 -21.10 7.62
N ASP A 37 -8.45 -20.32 6.62
CA ASP A 37 -7.77 -20.32 5.32
C ASP A 37 -6.30 -19.89 5.42
N LEU A 38 -5.97 -18.97 6.34
CA LEU A 38 -4.59 -18.55 6.60
C LEU A 38 -3.71 -19.68 7.13
N ARG A 39 -4.26 -20.68 7.86
CA ARG A 39 -3.48 -21.85 8.27
C ARG A 39 -2.95 -22.65 7.09
N ALA A 40 -3.65 -22.63 5.95
CA ALA A 40 -3.16 -23.22 4.72
C ALA A 40 -2.23 -22.27 3.94
N ALA A 41 -2.55 -20.97 3.90
CA ALA A 41 -1.78 -19.99 3.13
C ALA A 41 -0.41 -19.64 3.74
N VAL A 42 -0.31 -19.63 5.07
CA VAL A 42 0.88 -19.32 5.87
C VAL A 42 0.96 -20.26 7.09
N PRO A 43 1.30 -21.55 6.90
CA PRO A 43 1.23 -22.56 7.96
C PRO A 43 1.99 -22.20 9.24
N GLY A 44 1.35 -22.41 10.40
CA GLY A 44 1.90 -22.16 11.73
C GLY A 44 1.93 -20.71 12.18
N TRP A 45 1.69 -19.74 11.28
CA TRP A 45 1.74 -18.32 11.63
C TRP A 45 0.56 -17.89 12.49
N VAL A 46 -0.62 -18.47 12.25
CA VAL A 46 -1.82 -18.16 13.04
C VAL A 46 -1.58 -18.54 14.51
N GLU A 47 -1.05 -19.73 14.74
CA GLU A 47 -0.73 -20.25 16.08
C GLU A 47 0.40 -19.45 16.74
N TYR A 48 1.47 -19.14 16.00
CA TYR A 48 2.57 -18.32 16.50
C TYR A 48 2.12 -16.90 16.90
N CYS A 49 1.26 -16.27 16.11
CA CYS A 49 0.76 -14.94 16.43
C CYS A 49 -0.19 -14.93 17.63
N ASP A 50 -0.95 -16.01 17.85
CA ASP A 50 -1.89 -16.11 18.98
C ASP A 50 -1.19 -16.43 20.30
N ASP A 51 -0.16 -17.30 20.26
CA ASP A 51 0.62 -17.68 21.43
C ASP A 51 2.08 -17.97 21.04
N PRO A 52 2.92 -16.92 20.97
CA PRO A 52 4.33 -17.07 20.59
C PRO A 52 5.16 -17.81 21.66
N GLN A 53 4.63 -18.03 22.88
CA GLN A 53 5.32 -18.80 23.92
C GLN A 53 5.10 -20.30 23.73
N ALA A 54 3.88 -20.71 23.34
CA ALA A 54 3.57 -22.12 23.08
C ALA A 54 3.97 -22.58 21.68
N HIS A 55 4.00 -21.67 20.71
CA HIS A 55 4.30 -21.97 19.31
C HIS A 55 5.52 -21.17 18.84
N PRO A 56 6.62 -21.80 18.40
CA PRO A 56 7.77 -21.06 17.89
C PRO A 56 7.45 -20.44 16.52
N CYS A 57 8.21 -19.40 16.14
CA CYS A 57 8.10 -18.80 14.81
C CYS A 57 8.29 -19.88 13.72
N PRO A 58 7.39 -19.98 12.71
CA PRO A 58 7.46 -21.03 11.69
C PRO A 58 8.67 -20.95 10.75
N VAL A 59 9.40 -19.84 10.78
CA VAL A 59 10.58 -19.59 9.97
C VAL A 59 11.72 -19.14 10.86
N ASP A 60 12.96 -19.45 10.47
CA ASP A 60 14.12 -18.77 11.05
C ASP A 60 14.07 -17.30 10.61
N PRO A 61 13.90 -16.32 11.52
CA PRO A 61 13.76 -14.92 11.15
C PRO A 61 14.92 -14.41 10.29
N GLY A 62 16.14 -14.93 10.48
CA GLY A 62 17.31 -14.54 9.68
C GLY A 62 17.36 -15.14 8.27
N SER A 63 16.52 -16.14 7.98
CA SER A 63 16.56 -16.91 6.73
C SER A 63 15.64 -16.37 5.62
N VAL A 64 14.77 -15.40 5.93
CA VAL A 64 13.77 -14.89 4.99
C VAL A 64 14.40 -13.87 4.03
N VAL A 65 14.63 -14.28 2.79
CA VAL A 65 15.22 -13.42 1.74
C VAL A 65 14.18 -13.13 0.65
N GLY A 66 13.98 -11.85 0.32
CA GLY A 66 13.22 -11.44 -0.86
C GLY A 66 11.71 -11.63 -0.75
N ARG A 67 11.08 -12.29 -1.74
CA ARG A 67 9.62 -12.51 -1.80
C ARG A 67 9.15 -13.82 -1.13
N ALA A 68 10.02 -14.52 -0.41
CA ALA A 68 9.71 -15.81 0.18
C ALA A 68 8.62 -15.77 1.27
N ASP A 69 8.33 -14.59 1.83
CA ASP A 69 7.26 -14.30 2.80
C ASP A 69 5.96 -13.79 2.15
N VAL A 70 5.88 -13.77 0.82
CA VAL A 70 4.73 -13.26 0.06
C VAL A 70 3.91 -14.42 -0.49
N THR A 71 2.75 -14.69 0.12
CA THR A 71 1.75 -15.57 -0.47
C THR A 71 0.81 -14.74 -1.34
N SER A 72 0.76 -14.99 -2.65
CA SER A 72 -0.05 -14.18 -3.58
C SER A 72 -1.41 -14.83 -3.86
N PHE A 73 -2.41 -14.01 -4.17
CA PHE A 73 -3.72 -14.46 -4.64
C PHE A 73 -3.59 -15.28 -5.95
N PRO A 74 -4.42 -16.33 -6.18
CA PRO A 74 -5.47 -16.83 -5.30
C PRO A 74 -4.92 -17.70 -4.17
N PHE A 75 -5.61 -17.66 -3.03
CA PHE A 75 -5.31 -18.49 -1.87
C PHE A 75 -6.05 -19.83 -1.96
N ALA A 76 -5.62 -20.82 -1.17
CA ALA A 76 -6.24 -22.14 -1.17
C ALA A 76 -7.68 -22.13 -0.62
N GLY A 77 -8.02 -21.18 0.26
CA GLY A 77 -9.30 -21.12 0.95
C GLY A 77 -10.27 -20.06 0.42
N GLU A 78 -11.56 -20.35 0.53
CA GLU A 78 -12.64 -19.54 -0.07
C GLU A 78 -12.94 -18.24 0.69
N HIS A 79 -12.83 -18.23 2.02
CA HIS A 79 -13.11 -17.06 2.86
C HIS A 79 -12.05 -15.97 2.65
N LEU A 80 -10.78 -16.34 2.61
CA LEU A 80 -9.68 -15.39 2.35
C LEU A 80 -9.77 -14.80 0.94
N ASN A 81 -10.08 -15.63 -0.07
CA ASN A 81 -10.34 -15.15 -1.43
C ASN A 81 -11.56 -14.21 -1.49
N ALA A 82 -12.66 -14.57 -0.82
CA ALA A 82 -13.87 -13.75 -0.77
C ALA A 82 -13.61 -12.40 -0.08
N PHE A 83 -12.79 -12.37 0.99
CA PHE A 83 -12.41 -11.14 1.67
C PHE A 83 -11.60 -10.21 0.77
N TYR A 84 -10.61 -10.72 0.03
CA TYR A 84 -9.82 -9.92 -0.92
C TYR A 84 -10.67 -9.33 -2.07
N LEU A 85 -11.87 -9.88 -2.30
CA LEU A 85 -12.83 -9.39 -3.29
C LEU A 85 -14.07 -8.76 -2.64
N HIS A 86 -13.99 -8.37 -1.37
CA HIS A 86 -15.14 -7.89 -0.62
C HIS A 86 -15.73 -6.62 -1.29
N PRO A 87 -17.06 -6.57 -1.57
CA PRO A 87 -17.68 -5.47 -2.33
C PRO A 87 -17.43 -4.08 -1.75
N GLU A 88 -17.41 -3.94 -0.42
CA GLU A 88 -17.14 -2.65 0.23
C GLU A 88 -15.74 -2.10 -0.03
N LEU A 89 -14.72 -2.96 -0.20
CA LEU A 89 -13.36 -2.52 -0.54
C LEU A 89 -13.31 -1.98 -1.98
N ARG A 90 -13.98 -2.67 -2.90
CA ARG A 90 -14.14 -2.19 -4.28
C ARG A 90 -14.94 -0.87 -4.30
N ARG A 91 -16.05 -0.79 -3.58
CA ARG A 91 -16.91 0.41 -3.51
C ARG A 91 -16.13 1.61 -2.97
N PHE A 92 -15.36 1.42 -1.90
CA PHE A 92 -14.55 2.50 -1.33
C PHE A 92 -13.47 2.99 -2.31
N ALA A 93 -12.79 2.07 -3.00
CA ALA A 93 -11.83 2.44 -4.04
C ALA A 93 -12.51 3.18 -5.20
N ALA A 94 -13.68 2.71 -5.66
CA ALA A 94 -14.41 3.33 -6.77
C ALA A 94 -14.86 4.76 -6.45
N LEU A 95 -15.35 4.99 -5.22
CA LEU A 95 -15.75 6.32 -4.76
C LEU A 95 -14.58 7.31 -4.69
N ASN A 96 -13.39 6.83 -4.35
CA ASN A 96 -12.20 7.68 -4.26
C ASN A 96 -11.52 7.87 -5.62
N ALA A 97 -11.59 6.89 -6.50
CA ALA A 97 -11.11 6.99 -7.87
C ALA A 97 -12.08 7.69 -8.84
N GLN A 98 -13.33 7.93 -8.40
CA GLN A 98 -14.43 8.45 -9.22
C GLN A 98 -14.71 7.61 -10.48
N THR A 99 -14.49 6.29 -10.40
CA THR A 99 -14.75 5.35 -11.48
C THR A 99 -15.08 3.96 -10.93
N GLU A 100 -15.96 3.24 -11.61
CA GLU A 100 -16.26 1.83 -11.33
C GLU A 100 -15.33 0.86 -12.07
N ASP A 101 -14.57 1.38 -13.05
CA ASP A 101 -13.64 0.62 -13.88
C ASP A 101 -12.28 0.51 -13.18
N LEU A 102 -12.17 -0.52 -12.35
CA LEU A 102 -11.03 -0.81 -11.49
C LEU A 102 -10.44 -2.19 -11.79
N TYR A 103 -9.16 -2.34 -11.52
CA TYR A 103 -8.49 -3.64 -11.44
C TYR A 103 -7.68 -3.76 -10.15
N ILE A 104 -7.37 -5.01 -9.77
CA ILE A 104 -6.50 -5.31 -8.64
C ILE A 104 -5.07 -5.38 -9.16
N GLU A 105 -4.22 -4.50 -8.67
CA GLU A 105 -2.80 -4.49 -9.03
C GLU A 105 -1.91 -5.23 -8.03
N GLN A 106 -2.41 -5.45 -6.82
CA GLN A 106 -1.71 -6.16 -5.76
C GLN A 106 -2.71 -6.92 -4.91
N ALA A 107 -2.41 -8.19 -4.63
CA ALA A 107 -3.17 -9.03 -3.72
C ALA A 107 -2.25 -10.10 -3.14
N ASN A 108 -1.77 -9.89 -1.91
CA ASN A 108 -0.88 -10.83 -1.24
C ASN A 108 -0.99 -10.78 0.28
N VAL A 109 -0.62 -11.85 0.96
CA VAL A 109 -0.41 -11.95 2.40
C VAL A 109 1.09 -11.88 2.68
N LEU A 110 1.44 -11.24 3.79
CA LEU A 110 2.79 -11.09 4.32
C LEU A 110 2.79 -11.43 5.80
N THR A 111 3.83 -12.11 6.23
CA THR A 111 4.07 -12.44 7.63
C THR A 111 5.37 -11.80 8.10
N LYS A 112 5.38 -11.26 9.31
CA LYS A 112 6.56 -10.66 9.91
C LYS A 112 6.60 -11.00 11.39
N CYS A 113 7.80 -11.14 11.91
CA CYS A 113 8.06 -11.36 13.33
C CYS A 113 9.27 -10.57 13.79
N ARG A 114 9.48 -10.53 15.10
CA ARG A 114 10.70 -9.97 15.67
C ARG A 114 11.94 -10.64 15.08
N GLY A 115 12.93 -9.84 14.70
CA GLY A 115 14.18 -10.32 14.09
C GLY A 115 14.09 -10.67 12.59
N HIS A 116 12.93 -10.52 11.96
CA HIS A 116 12.80 -10.61 10.50
C HIS A 116 13.69 -9.54 9.81
N PRO A 117 14.23 -9.73 8.59
CA PRO A 117 15.18 -8.75 8.02
C PRO A 117 14.53 -7.41 7.67
N ARG A 118 13.19 -7.37 7.64
CA ARG A 118 12.36 -6.16 7.50
C ARG A 118 11.69 -5.72 8.82
N ASP A 119 12.09 -6.28 9.95
CA ASP A 119 11.78 -5.78 11.30
C ASP A 119 12.72 -4.62 11.63
N MET A 120 12.36 -3.43 11.14
CA MET A 120 13.16 -2.23 11.31
C MET A 120 12.26 -1.00 11.26
N ASP A 121 12.74 0.09 11.87
CA ASP A 121 12.12 1.42 11.74
C ASP A 121 12.29 1.90 10.28
N GLN A 122 11.30 1.60 9.43
CA GLN A 122 11.38 1.94 8.02
C GLN A 122 11.41 3.47 7.84
N VAL A 123 12.06 3.91 6.76
CA VAL A 123 12.00 5.31 6.33
C VAL A 123 10.55 5.67 5.97
N MET A 124 10.10 6.87 6.33
CA MET A 124 8.77 7.35 5.94
C MET A 124 8.70 7.46 4.41
N HIS A 125 7.69 6.85 3.78
CA HIS A 125 7.59 6.78 2.33
C HIS A 125 6.15 6.83 1.82
N CYS A 126 6.01 7.19 0.55
CA CYS A 126 4.82 6.98 -0.27
C CYS A 126 5.06 5.79 -1.20
N ASP A 127 4.03 4.97 -1.44
CA ASP A 127 4.17 3.72 -2.21
C ASP A 127 4.20 3.92 -3.73
N TYR A 128 3.92 5.11 -4.24
CA TYR A 128 3.87 5.34 -5.69
C TYR A 128 5.17 4.99 -6.45
N GLY A 129 6.31 4.89 -5.75
CA GLY A 129 7.63 4.66 -6.33
C GLY A 129 7.72 3.47 -7.28
N ASN A 130 7.08 2.35 -6.93
CA ASN A 130 6.99 1.12 -7.75
C ASN A 130 5.53 0.77 -8.12
N HIS A 131 4.56 1.56 -7.69
CA HIS A 131 3.13 1.36 -8.02
C HIS A 131 2.67 2.17 -9.23
N THR A 132 3.43 3.16 -9.67
CA THR A 132 3.15 3.92 -10.91
C THR A 132 4.44 4.33 -11.61
N LEU A 133 4.48 4.27 -12.95
CA LEU A 133 5.57 4.85 -13.75
C LEU A 133 5.53 6.38 -13.72
N ALA A 134 4.34 6.98 -13.88
CA ALA A 134 4.16 8.43 -13.88
C ALA A 134 3.99 8.97 -12.44
N TYR A 135 4.12 10.28 -12.24
CA TYR A 135 3.87 10.90 -10.95
C TYR A 135 2.36 10.79 -10.60
N PRO A 136 1.95 10.42 -9.36
CA PRO A 136 0.53 10.37 -9.01
C PRO A 136 -0.01 11.77 -8.67
N PRO A 137 -0.84 12.43 -9.49
CA PRO A 137 -1.38 13.76 -9.18
C PRO A 137 -2.45 13.76 -8.08
N ASP A 138 -2.82 14.96 -7.62
CA ASP A 138 -3.98 15.20 -6.77
C ASP A 138 -5.29 15.22 -7.60
N LEU A 139 -5.49 14.16 -8.38
CA LEU A 139 -6.63 14.00 -9.29
C LEU A 139 -7.24 12.60 -9.09
N PRO A 140 -8.50 12.51 -8.59
CA PRO A 140 -9.15 11.25 -8.24
C PRO A 140 -9.08 10.17 -9.30
N GLU A 141 -9.23 10.53 -10.58
CA GLU A 141 -9.20 9.57 -11.69
C GLU A 141 -7.89 8.76 -11.79
N TYR A 142 -6.79 9.20 -11.17
CA TYR A 142 -5.51 8.47 -11.11
C TYR A 142 -5.21 7.85 -9.73
N TRP A 143 -6.13 7.93 -8.77
CA TRP A 143 -5.89 7.46 -7.41
C TRP A 143 -6.01 5.95 -7.31
N GLN A 144 -4.90 5.32 -6.95
CA GLN A 144 -4.89 3.94 -6.46
C GLN A 144 -5.25 3.96 -4.97
N THR A 145 -6.11 3.03 -4.54
CA THR A 145 -6.43 2.83 -3.13
C THR A 145 -5.76 1.56 -2.64
N ALA A 146 -4.77 1.72 -1.76
CA ALA A 146 -4.10 0.62 -1.09
C ALA A 146 -4.79 0.27 0.22
N TYR A 147 -4.78 -1.02 0.56
CA TYR A 147 -5.31 -1.55 1.79
C TYR A 147 -4.26 -2.41 2.48
N LEU A 148 -4.11 -2.18 3.77
CA LEU A 148 -3.46 -3.11 4.70
C LEU A 148 -4.54 -3.80 5.52
N PHE A 149 -4.56 -5.13 5.47
CA PHE A 149 -5.45 -5.96 6.28
C PHE A 149 -4.71 -6.47 7.50
N TYR A 150 -5.34 -6.41 8.66
CA TYR A 150 -4.78 -6.93 9.92
C TYR A 150 -5.51 -8.22 10.29
N PHE A 151 -4.85 -9.37 10.13
CA PHE A 151 -5.47 -10.67 10.43
C PHE A 151 -5.21 -11.15 11.86
N THR A 152 -4.35 -10.45 12.59
CA THR A 152 -4.01 -10.62 14.00
C THR A 152 -4.19 -9.28 14.72
N ASP A 153 -4.33 -9.32 16.03
CA ASP A 153 -4.31 -8.09 16.83
C ASP A 153 -2.95 -7.39 16.65
N VAL A 154 -2.97 -6.07 16.60
CA VAL A 154 -1.76 -5.24 16.49
C VAL A 154 -1.86 -4.12 17.50
N ASP A 155 -0.96 -4.12 18.48
CA ASP A 155 -0.72 -3.00 19.39
C ASP A 155 0.67 -2.38 19.13
N ASP A 156 1.13 -1.52 20.04
CA ASP A 156 2.43 -0.85 19.95
C ASP A 156 3.63 -1.81 19.89
N ASP A 157 3.51 -3.01 20.46
CA ASP A 157 4.58 -4.00 20.51
C ASP A 157 4.65 -4.89 19.26
N HIS A 158 3.60 -4.86 18.43
CA HIS A 158 3.42 -5.67 17.22
C HIS A 158 3.83 -4.95 15.92
N ALA A 159 4.77 -4.00 16.01
CA ALA A 159 5.30 -3.26 14.88
C ALA A 159 4.23 -2.54 14.02
N PRO A 160 3.24 -1.82 14.61
CA PRO A 160 2.11 -1.25 13.88
C PRO A 160 2.57 -0.39 12.70
N THR A 161 1.76 -0.34 11.64
CA THR A 161 2.02 0.64 10.56
C THR A 161 1.82 2.03 11.14
N ALA A 162 2.78 2.92 10.93
CA ALA A 162 2.63 4.33 11.24
C ALA A 162 2.25 5.09 9.97
N VAL A 163 1.23 5.93 10.05
CA VAL A 163 0.70 6.71 8.92
C VAL A 163 0.59 8.18 9.32
N CYS A 164 1.04 9.07 8.45
CA CYS A 164 0.98 10.51 8.68
C CYS A 164 -0.12 11.13 7.81
N SER A 165 -1.01 11.92 8.41
CA SER A 165 -2.04 12.64 7.67
C SER A 165 -1.44 13.69 6.74
N TRP A 166 -1.91 13.76 5.48
CA TRP A 166 -1.44 14.79 4.54
C TRP A 166 -1.77 16.23 4.92
N GLN A 167 -2.59 16.43 5.96
CA GLN A 167 -2.79 17.76 6.55
C GLN A 167 -1.53 18.30 7.23
N HIS A 168 -0.57 17.42 7.55
CA HIS A 168 0.71 17.80 8.15
C HIS A 168 1.85 17.98 7.14
N TYR A 169 1.58 17.74 5.85
CA TYR A 169 2.51 17.96 4.75
C TYR A 169 1.75 18.54 3.53
N PRO A 170 1.40 19.85 3.60
CA PRO A 170 0.56 20.51 2.60
C PRO A 170 1.31 20.84 1.30
N GLU A 171 2.57 20.45 1.17
CA GLU A 171 3.31 20.62 -0.07
C GLU A 171 2.51 20.00 -1.21
N ARG A 172 2.48 20.64 -2.38
CA ARG A 172 1.71 20.10 -3.50
C ARG A 172 2.31 18.81 -4.06
N LEU A 173 3.65 18.76 -4.10
CA LEU A 173 4.37 17.61 -4.65
C LEU A 173 4.70 16.56 -3.59
N ARG A 174 4.63 15.28 -3.98
CA ARG A 174 5.10 14.14 -3.18
C ARG A 174 6.51 13.68 -3.57
N VAL A 175 7.37 14.59 -4.05
CA VAL A 175 8.76 14.28 -4.44
C VAL A 175 9.72 15.15 -3.61
N PRO A 176 10.74 14.56 -2.92
CA PRO A 176 11.02 13.13 -2.77
C PRO A 176 9.89 12.34 -2.12
N GLY A 177 9.69 11.11 -2.57
CA GLY A 177 8.66 10.19 -2.04
C GLY A 177 9.06 9.45 -0.77
N SER A 178 10.21 9.79 -0.17
CA SER A 178 10.67 9.22 1.09
C SER A 178 11.58 10.18 1.86
N PHE A 179 11.50 10.13 3.18
CA PHE A 179 12.25 10.97 4.09
C PHE A 179 12.66 10.24 5.36
N THR A 180 13.91 10.43 5.78
CA THR A 180 14.36 9.96 7.10
C THR A 180 13.87 10.90 8.19
N ARG A 181 13.87 10.43 9.44
CA ARG A 181 13.45 11.19 10.61
C ARG A 181 14.24 12.49 10.79
N GLU A 182 15.52 12.48 10.45
CA GLU A 182 16.37 13.66 10.53
C GLU A 182 16.03 14.71 9.48
N LYS A 183 15.55 14.28 8.29
CA LYS A 183 15.22 15.18 7.19
C LYS A 183 13.84 15.82 7.33
N ARG A 184 12.88 15.09 7.89
CA ARG A 184 11.48 15.52 8.06
C ARG A 184 10.92 15.01 9.40
N PRO A 185 11.44 15.46 10.55
CA PRO A 185 11.04 14.96 11.87
C PRO A 185 9.53 15.13 12.12
N GLU A 186 8.92 16.17 11.58
CA GLU A 186 7.51 16.46 11.75
C GLU A 186 6.59 15.38 11.14
N LEU A 187 7.01 14.68 10.07
CA LEU A 187 6.23 13.57 9.53
C LEU A 187 6.10 12.44 10.55
N TYR A 188 7.17 12.20 11.30
CA TYR A 188 7.24 11.16 12.31
C TYR A 188 6.62 11.60 13.63
N GLU A 189 6.71 12.88 14.00
CA GLU A 189 6.04 13.43 15.19
C GLU A 189 4.52 13.46 15.07
N LYS A 190 4.01 13.55 13.83
CA LYS A 190 2.58 13.61 13.51
C LYS A 190 2.00 12.30 12.99
N GLU A 191 2.80 11.24 12.95
CA GLU A 191 2.30 9.92 12.57
C GLU A 191 1.35 9.37 13.64
N VAL A 192 0.37 8.60 13.20
CA VAL A 192 -0.48 7.78 14.06
C VAL A 192 -0.10 6.33 13.81
N LYS A 193 0.09 5.57 14.88
CA LYS A 193 0.27 4.13 14.80
C LYS A 193 -1.10 3.46 14.70
N VAL A 194 -1.24 2.59 13.71
CA VAL A 194 -2.47 1.82 13.50
C VAL A 194 -2.45 0.61 14.43
N THR A 195 -2.96 0.80 15.65
CA THR A 195 -3.18 -0.24 16.64
C THR A 195 -4.65 -0.65 16.62
N VAL A 196 -4.93 -1.88 16.23
CA VAL A 196 -6.27 -2.34 15.85
C VAL A 196 -6.46 -3.82 16.18
N PRO A 197 -7.70 -4.25 16.45
CA PRO A 197 -8.01 -5.68 16.58
C PRO A 197 -7.92 -6.39 15.21
N ALA A 198 -7.73 -7.70 15.25
CA ALA A 198 -7.82 -8.58 14.08
C ALA A 198 -9.14 -8.38 13.33
N GLY A 199 -9.08 -8.41 12.00
CA GLY A 199 -10.21 -8.13 11.12
C GLY A 199 -10.37 -6.66 10.73
N SER A 200 -9.44 -5.79 11.13
CA SER A 200 -9.43 -4.36 10.79
C SER A 200 -8.69 -4.08 9.47
N VAL A 201 -8.96 -2.91 8.88
CA VAL A 201 -8.38 -2.46 7.60
C VAL A 201 -7.84 -1.04 7.72
N LEU A 202 -6.62 -0.81 7.23
CA LEU A 202 -6.11 0.52 6.90
C LEU A 202 -6.26 0.73 5.39
N ALA A 203 -7.02 1.73 4.97
CA ALA A 203 -7.04 2.20 3.58
C ALA A 203 -6.19 3.47 3.44
N TYR A 204 -5.35 3.57 2.42
CA TYR A 204 -4.52 4.78 2.20
C TYR A 204 -4.30 5.08 0.70
N SER A 205 -3.94 6.33 0.42
CA SER A 205 -3.57 6.80 -0.92
C SER A 205 -2.09 6.56 -1.19
N MET A 206 -1.72 6.38 -2.46
CA MET A 206 -0.31 6.33 -2.90
C MET A 206 0.45 7.63 -2.62
N ARG A 207 -0.24 8.71 -2.23
CA ARG A 207 0.32 10.02 -1.84
C ARG A 207 0.47 10.17 -0.31
N THR A 208 0.14 9.14 0.46
CA THR A 208 0.14 9.17 1.92
C THR A 208 1.44 8.62 2.47
N PHE A 209 2.14 9.46 3.24
CA PHE A 209 3.35 9.06 3.94
C PHE A 209 3.01 8.07 5.06
N HIS A 210 3.68 6.92 5.02
CA HIS A 210 3.57 5.87 6.02
C HIS A 210 4.87 5.07 6.11
N ARG A 211 4.95 4.17 7.09
CA ARG A 211 6.09 3.29 7.31
C ARG A 211 5.73 2.10 8.19
N GLY A 212 6.46 1.00 8.04
CA GLY A 212 6.54 -0.03 9.07
C GLY A 212 7.36 0.44 10.27
N THR A 213 6.87 0.19 11.47
CA THR A 213 7.66 0.28 12.71
C THR A 213 8.31 -1.08 13.02
N GLN A 214 9.04 -1.18 14.13
CA GLN A 214 9.71 -2.40 14.59
C GLN A 214 8.94 -3.09 15.73
N PHE A 215 9.19 -4.39 15.92
CA PHE A 215 8.62 -5.14 17.04
C PHE A 215 9.32 -4.79 18.36
N PHE A 216 8.54 -4.67 19.43
CA PHE A 216 9.08 -4.49 20.79
C PHE A 216 8.83 -5.71 21.70
N ALA A 217 8.00 -6.66 21.26
CA ALA A 217 7.83 -7.97 21.88
C ALA A 217 8.29 -9.11 20.96
N ASP A 218 8.53 -10.29 21.53
CA ASP A 218 8.75 -11.53 20.78
C ASP A 218 7.43 -12.02 20.16
N ALA A 219 6.95 -11.30 19.14
CA ALA A 219 5.67 -11.50 18.51
C ALA A 219 5.78 -11.53 16.97
N GLY A 220 4.70 -11.97 16.34
CA GLY A 220 4.50 -11.89 14.90
C GLY A 220 3.20 -11.21 14.54
N ARG A 221 3.04 -10.85 13.26
CA ARG A 221 1.77 -10.43 12.69
C ARG A 221 1.58 -10.98 11.30
N ILE A 222 0.31 -11.17 10.95
CA ILE A 222 -0.11 -11.55 9.60
C ILE A 222 -0.87 -10.36 9.01
N VAL A 223 -0.36 -9.81 7.90
CA VAL A 223 -0.96 -8.68 7.20
C VAL A 223 -1.27 -9.01 5.75
N GLY A 224 -2.36 -8.48 5.23
CA GLY A 224 -2.71 -8.54 3.82
C GLY A 224 -2.46 -7.22 3.12
N PHE A 225 -2.14 -7.27 1.84
CA PHE A 225 -2.08 -6.13 0.94
C PHE A 225 -3.05 -6.34 -0.20
N LEU A 226 -3.95 -5.38 -0.41
CA LEU A 226 -4.80 -5.29 -1.60
C LEU A 226 -4.70 -3.87 -2.14
N THR A 227 -4.53 -3.71 -3.44
CA THR A 227 -4.58 -2.38 -4.06
C THR A 227 -5.46 -2.41 -5.30
N TYR A 228 -6.43 -1.50 -5.34
CA TYR A 228 -7.22 -1.22 -6.54
C TYR A 228 -6.65 -0.01 -7.27
N ALA A 229 -6.63 -0.10 -8.60
CA ALA A 229 -6.22 0.97 -9.49
C ALA A 229 -7.28 1.21 -10.58
N PRO A 230 -7.47 2.46 -11.05
CA PRO A 230 -8.26 2.75 -12.24
C PRO A 230 -7.73 2.00 -13.46
N ALA A 231 -8.60 1.26 -14.17
CA ALA A 231 -8.18 0.41 -15.29
C ALA A 231 -7.80 1.17 -16.56
N ALA A 232 -8.16 2.45 -16.65
CA ALA A 232 -7.88 3.29 -17.81
C ALA A 232 -6.37 3.53 -18.04
N TRP A 233 -5.53 3.39 -17.02
CA TRP A 233 -4.15 3.92 -17.03
C TRP A 233 -3.10 2.81 -16.96
N LYS A 234 -2.41 2.57 -18.08
CA LYS A 234 -1.41 1.50 -18.22
C LYS A 234 -0.14 1.72 -17.39
N TRP A 235 0.08 2.93 -16.87
CA TRP A 235 1.23 3.26 -16.04
C TRP A 235 0.97 3.06 -14.55
N LEU A 236 -0.23 2.64 -14.15
CA LEU A 236 -0.52 2.21 -12.78
C LEU A 236 -0.27 0.69 -12.68
N GLY A 237 -0.08 0.18 -11.48
CA GLY A 237 0.12 -1.25 -11.26
C GLY A 237 1.51 -1.63 -10.81
N ILE A 238 1.66 -2.11 -9.58
CA ILE A 238 2.91 -2.79 -9.15
C ILE A 238 3.15 -4.10 -9.93
N VAL A 239 2.11 -4.77 -10.41
CA VAL A 239 2.24 -5.86 -11.39
C VAL A 239 2.32 -5.26 -12.79
N GLY A 240 3.54 -4.99 -13.25
CA GLY A 240 3.82 -4.38 -14.55
C GLY A 240 5.15 -3.64 -14.58
N TRP A 241 5.33 -2.76 -15.57
CA TRP A 241 6.57 -1.97 -15.73
C TRP A 241 6.80 -0.99 -14.59
N SER A 242 5.75 -0.53 -13.89
CA SER A 242 5.88 0.39 -12.75
C SER A 242 6.76 -0.18 -11.64
N GLN A 243 6.81 -1.51 -11.47
CA GLN A 243 7.68 -2.16 -10.49
C GLN A 243 9.15 -1.82 -10.70
N GLU A 244 9.56 -1.58 -11.95
CA GLU A 244 10.93 -1.29 -12.33
C GLU A 244 11.29 0.18 -12.10
N ALA A 245 10.32 1.06 -11.83
CA ALA A 245 10.51 2.51 -11.71
C ALA A 245 11.39 2.95 -10.52
N ILE A 246 11.64 2.05 -9.56
CA ILE A 246 12.58 2.27 -8.46
C ILE A 246 14.03 1.93 -8.83
N ARG A 247 14.27 1.20 -9.92
CA ARG A 247 15.62 0.77 -10.31
C ARG A 247 16.39 1.90 -10.99
N PRO A 248 17.65 2.15 -10.62
CA PRO A 248 18.43 3.27 -11.18
C PRO A 248 18.59 3.23 -12.71
N ASP A 249 18.80 2.05 -13.27
CA ASP A 249 18.93 1.81 -14.72
C ASP A 249 17.64 2.14 -15.48
N PHE A 250 16.50 1.68 -14.98
CA PHE A 250 15.20 1.97 -15.57
C PHE A 250 14.85 3.47 -15.48
N ARG A 251 15.16 4.13 -14.36
CA ARG A 251 14.98 5.59 -14.22
C ARG A 251 15.84 6.38 -15.20
N THR A 252 17.11 5.99 -15.33
CA THR A 252 18.03 6.59 -16.31
C THR A 252 17.51 6.42 -17.73
N TRP A 253 16.95 5.25 -18.06
CA TRP A 253 16.32 5.01 -19.34
C TRP A 253 15.07 5.88 -19.55
N ILE A 254 14.16 6.01 -18.58
CA ILE A 254 12.97 6.89 -18.69
C ILE A 254 13.38 8.32 -19.06
N GLU A 255 14.44 8.84 -18.43
CA GLU A 255 14.93 10.20 -18.70
C GLU A 255 15.47 10.36 -20.13
N ALA A 256 16.21 9.37 -20.63
CA ALA A 256 16.84 9.40 -21.96
C ALA A 256 15.91 9.01 -23.11
N ALA A 257 14.90 8.17 -22.86
CA ALA A 257 13.99 7.63 -23.86
C ALA A 257 13.19 8.73 -24.59
N THR A 258 12.85 8.49 -25.84
CA THR A 258 11.91 9.33 -26.59
C THR A 258 10.48 9.19 -26.05
N PRO A 259 9.57 10.15 -26.33
CA PRO A 259 8.17 10.00 -25.94
C PRO A 259 7.50 8.74 -26.49
N GLU A 260 7.85 8.32 -27.71
CA GLU A 260 7.35 7.09 -28.32
C GLU A 260 7.78 5.85 -27.52
N GLU A 261 9.08 5.74 -27.20
CA GLU A 261 9.61 4.63 -26.39
C GLU A 261 8.96 4.57 -25.00
N ARG A 262 8.79 5.69 -24.31
CA ARG A 262 8.11 5.71 -23.00
C ARG A 262 6.65 5.25 -23.11
N THR A 263 5.95 5.70 -24.15
CA THR A 263 4.54 5.36 -24.39
C THR A 263 4.35 3.85 -24.62
N LEU A 264 5.30 3.17 -25.27
CA LEU A 264 5.27 1.70 -25.44
C LEU A 264 5.26 0.94 -24.11
N PHE A 265 5.82 1.53 -23.05
CA PHE A 265 5.81 0.97 -21.70
C PHE A 265 4.60 1.42 -20.87
N GLY A 266 3.65 2.11 -21.51
CA GLY A 266 2.42 2.58 -20.87
C GLY A 266 2.52 3.97 -20.26
N PHE A 267 3.65 4.67 -20.37
CA PHE A 267 3.79 6.05 -19.89
C PHE A 267 2.80 6.99 -20.64
N PRO A 268 2.24 8.04 -20.00
CA PRO A 268 1.26 8.91 -20.64
C PRO A 268 1.85 9.62 -21.88
N PRO A 269 1.23 9.52 -23.07
CA PRO A 269 1.77 10.12 -24.29
C PRO A 269 1.64 11.65 -24.29
N PRO A 270 2.41 12.37 -25.12
CA PRO A 270 2.15 13.78 -25.44
C PRO A 270 0.68 14.05 -25.79
N GLY A 271 0.13 15.16 -25.28
CA GLY A 271 -1.27 15.56 -25.51
C GLY A 271 -2.31 14.80 -24.69
N HIS A 272 -1.90 13.84 -23.84
CA HIS A 272 -2.80 13.17 -22.90
C HIS A 272 -3.29 14.13 -21.81
N SER A 273 -4.55 13.99 -21.35
CA SER A 273 -5.16 14.82 -20.30
C SER A 273 -4.46 14.75 -18.94
N TYR A 274 -3.63 13.71 -18.75
CA TYR A 274 -2.77 13.55 -17.58
C TYR A 274 -1.80 14.74 -17.44
N TRP A 275 -1.35 15.35 -18.54
CA TRP A 275 -0.41 16.46 -18.52
C TRP A 275 -1.08 17.77 -18.11
N THR A 276 -0.84 18.15 -16.86
CA THR A 276 -1.26 19.38 -16.20
C THR A 276 -0.02 20.07 -15.64
N GLU A 277 -0.17 21.27 -15.09
CA GLU A 277 0.95 21.94 -14.40
C GLU A 277 1.50 21.07 -13.25
N GLU A 278 0.65 20.39 -12.48
CA GLU A 278 1.10 19.52 -11.38
C GLU A 278 1.88 18.32 -11.91
N THR A 279 1.36 17.60 -12.90
CA THR A 279 2.00 16.38 -13.38
C THR A 279 3.26 16.66 -14.16
N LEU A 280 3.36 17.78 -14.89
CA LEU A 280 4.60 18.22 -15.51
C LEU A 280 5.68 18.46 -14.45
N GLU A 281 5.34 19.16 -13.37
CA GLU A 281 6.28 19.45 -12.29
C GLU A 281 6.64 18.19 -11.49
N GLY A 282 5.66 17.35 -11.17
CA GLY A 282 5.86 16.12 -10.43
C GLY A 282 6.67 15.08 -11.21
N VAL A 283 6.42 14.94 -12.52
CA VAL A 283 7.25 14.10 -13.41
C VAL A 283 8.65 14.70 -13.53
N GLY A 284 8.79 16.01 -13.71
CA GLY A 284 10.10 16.67 -13.77
C GLY A 284 10.90 16.51 -12.48
N ALA A 285 10.24 16.57 -11.31
CA ALA A 285 10.89 16.32 -10.03
C ALA A 285 11.27 14.84 -9.85
N ARG A 286 10.41 13.91 -10.32
CA ARG A 286 10.66 12.47 -10.25
C ARG A 286 11.76 12.03 -11.21
N TYR A 287 11.84 12.62 -12.40
CA TYR A 287 12.76 12.31 -13.48
C TYR A 287 13.46 13.58 -13.98
N PRO A 288 14.41 14.14 -13.21
CA PRO A 288 15.02 15.45 -13.50
C PRO A 288 15.75 15.54 -14.84
N GLY A 289 16.22 14.42 -15.40
CA GLY A 289 16.84 14.39 -16.74
C GLY A 289 15.85 14.32 -17.91
N MET A 290 14.55 14.14 -17.66
CA MET A 290 13.55 13.94 -18.71
C MET A 290 13.27 15.24 -19.46
N ASN A 291 13.41 15.23 -20.80
CA ASN A 291 12.92 16.35 -21.63
C ASN A 291 11.38 16.38 -21.61
N LEU A 292 10.83 17.41 -20.97
CA LEU A 292 9.38 17.62 -20.83
C LEU A 292 8.76 18.51 -21.92
N THR A 293 9.56 19.10 -22.82
CA THR A 293 9.06 19.98 -23.89
C THR A 293 7.95 19.33 -24.73
N PRO A 294 8.02 18.03 -25.11
CA PRO A 294 6.98 17.39 -25.90
C PRO A 294 5.63 17.22 -25.19
N TYR A 295 5.56 17.40 -23.88
CA TYR A 295 4.37 17.13 -23.06
C TYR A 295 3.65 18.40 -22.59
N ARG A 296 4.15 19.58 -23.01
CA ARG A 296 3.58 20.89 -22.70
C ARG A 296 2.53 21.30 -23.73
#